data_AF-D7B1D3-F1
#
_entry.id   AF-D7B1D3-F1
#
_cell.length_a   1.000
_cell.length_b   1.000
_cell.length_c   1.000
_cell.angle_alpha   90.00
_cell.angle_beta   90.00
_cell.angle_gamma   90.00
#
_symmetry.space_group_name_H-M   'P 1'
#
loop_
_entity.id
_entity.type
_entity.pdbx_description
1 polymer ?
#
loop_
_entity_poly.entity_id
_entity_poly.type
_entity_poly.pdbx_seq_one_letter_code
_entity_poly.pdbx_strand_id
1 'polypeptide(L)'
;MSPRTSPRPRHHLTALGALTLALLVLPLATTTTAASSSGTATTAADAAGPAVQAVPAESAQEGTFRNPLNAGADPTIVHHDGNYYLSTTQGDRISVWSSPSLATLATAEPVEVWRDSDPSRDTELWAPALHRFQTGDGPRWYLYYTAADSRLTDPVERDASHRLYVLESADDDPAGPYEFKARIADTGTYAIDGEPFVHDGQPYFAWSSPGRGFDGGPQQLYAARMSNPWTIEGEPVALPNEGGCPEVREGPTPLYRDGRTFLTYSTCDTGKPDYQIWSIALDGGADPLSADAWEQLPGPLFSRDDAAGVWGPGHHFFFRSPDGTEDWIAYHAKNTPEYTYSFRSTRAQRIGWTPEGTPDLGRPLAAGATQRLPSGDPGAGSTAVNDTDTGRGGPRVSYEGDWTTGDRCGAHCFHGDDHYTAQAGATATYHFTGSRIAVYGSLDTDHGYATFSVDGGPPSEPVSYHHPFRVGEQRVYLSPELGPGEHTLTVTVTGDRPAGSSDAIVTVDRAEVYPAP
;
A
#
# COMPACT_ATOMS: atom_id res chain seq x y z
N MET A 1 -1.25 -52.30 -21.38
CA MET A 1 -1.66 -53.48 -20.60
C MET A 1 -1.78 -53.06 -19.14
N SER A 2 -2.90 -53.42 -18.53
CA SER A 2 -3.50 -52.85 -17.31
C SER A 2 -2.70 -52.93 -16.00
N PRO A 3 -3.09 -52.13 -14.99
CA PRO A 3 -2.32 -51.78 -13.79
C PRO A 3 -2.72 -52.62 -12.56
N ARG A 4 -1.93 -52.55 -11.47
CA ARG A 4 -2.28 -53.09 -10.16
C ARG A 4 -2.65 -51.98 -9.18
N THR A 5 -3.89 -52.01 -8.74
CA THR A 5 -4.53 -51.24 -7.66
C THR A 5 -4.48 -52.02 -6.33
N SER A 6 -4.34 -51.31 -5.20
CA SER A 6 -4.76 -51.77 -3.84
C SER A 6 -4.77 -50.56 -2.87
N PRO A 7 -5.50 -50.57 -1.73
CA PRO A 7 -6.63 -49.66 -1.53
C PRO A 7 -6.49 -48.74 -0.30
N ARG A 8 -7.32 -47.68 -0.29
CA ARG A 8 -7.60 -46.83 0.88
C ARG A 8 -8.46 -47.57 1.93
N PRO A 9 -8.30 -47.29 3.23
CA PRO A 9 -9.36 -47.51 4.20
C PRO A 9 -10.27 -46.26 4.34
N ARG A 10 -11.57 -46.54 4.39
CA ARG A 10 -12.65 -45.62 4.76
C ARG A 10 -12.72 -45.55 6.30
N HIS A 11 -12.84 -44.36 6.87
CA HIS A 11 -13.32 -44.18 8.23
C HIS A 11 -14.63 -43.39 8.25
N HIS A 12 -15.46 -43.79 9.20
CA HIS A 12 -16.90 -43.65 9.26
C HIS A 12 -17.34 -42.25 9.68
N LEU A 13 -18.45 -41.80 9.08
CA LEU A 13 -19.34 -40.80 9.67
C LEU A 13 -19.95 -41.36 10.97
N THR A 14 -19.92 -40.54 12.01
CA THR A 14 -20.90 -40.59 13.11
C THR A 14 -21.35 -39.17 13.40
N ALA A 15 -22.64 -38.92 13.15
CA ALA A 15 -23.39 -37.78 13.64
C ALA A 15 -23.91 -38.11 15.05
N LEU A 16 -23.92 -37.11 15.94
CA LEU A 16 -25.04 -36.73 16.84
C LEU A 16 -24.51 -35.75 17.90
N GLY A 17 -25.29 -34.70 18.18
CA GLY A 17 -25.09 -33.89 19.39
C GLY A 17 -25.52 -32.44 19.26
N ALA A 18 -26.81 -32.19 19.02
CA ALA A 18 -27.39 -30.87 19.28
C ALA A 18 -27.47 -30.66 20.80
N LEU A 19 -26.85 -29.59 21.30
CA LEU A 19 -27.06 -29.11 22.67
C LEU A 19 -27.47 -27.64 22.62
N THR A 20 -28.75 -27.42 22.90
CA THR A 20 -29.35 -26.14 23.25
C THR A 20 -28.76 -25.60 24.56
N LEU A 21 -28.24 -24.37 24.55
CA LEU A 21 -27.93 -23.63 25.78
C LEU A 21 -28.74 -22.33 25.80
N ALA A 22 -29.49 -22.17 26.89
CA ALA A 22 -30.42 -21.08 27.14
C ALA A 22 -29.70 -19.81 27.63
N LEU A 23 -30.32 -18.66 27.31
CA LEU A 23 -30.02 -17.32 27.81
C LEU A 23 -29.92 -17.24 29.34
N LEU A 24 -28.95 -16.45 29.81
CA LEU A 24 -29.11 -15.65 31.04
C LEU A 24 -28.52 -14.26 30.80
N VAL A 25 -29.40 -13.26 30.70
CA VAL A 25 -29.05 -11.83 30.70
C VAL A 25 -29.37 -11.29 32.09
N LEU A 26 -28.38 -10.67 32.73
CA LEU A 26 -28.54 -9.91 33.98
C LEU A 26 -28.02 -8.49 33.74
N PRO A 27 -28.77 -7.43 34.10
CA PRO A 27 -28.28 -6.07 34.03
C PRO A 27 -27.62 -5.69 35.36
N LEU A 28 -26.44 -5.07 35.31
CA LEU A 28 -25.89 -4.32 36.45
C LEU A 28 -25.98 -2.83 36.14
N ALA A 29 -26.85 -2.16 36.90
CA ALA A 29 -26.87 -0.72 37.06
C ALA A 29 -26.36 -0.40 38.47
N THR A 30 -25.47 0.58 38.62
CA THR A 30 -25.34 1.43 39.82
C THR A 30 -24.35 2.57 39.53
N THR A 31 -24.87 3.79 39.33
CA THR A 31 -24.91 4.92 40.29
C THR A 31 -23.63 5.75 40.36
N THR A 32 -23.73 6.93 39.76
CA THR A 32 -22.93 8.13 40.02
C THR A 32 -23.15 8.65 41.43
N THR A 33 -22.07 8.94 42.15
CA THR A 33 -22.09 9.85 43.30
C THR A 33 -20.93 10.83 43.17
N ALA A 34 -21.28 12.10 42.96
CA ALA A 34 -20.38 13.24 43.12
C ALA A 34 -20.21 13.53 44.61
N ALA A 35 -18.98 13.70 45.06
CA ALA A 35 -18.66 14.26 46.36
C ALA A 35 -17.66 15.41 46.18
N SER A 36 -18.12 16.60 46.53
CA SER A 36 -17.36 17.83 46.62
C SER A 36 -16.62 17.87 47.95
N SER A 37 -15.35 18.25 47.97
CA SER A 37 -14.72 18.73 49.19
C SER A 37 -13.70 19.84 48.88
N SER A 38 -14.04 21.02 49.39
CA SER A 38 -13.19 22.20 49.52
C SER A 38 -12.03 21.97 50.50
N GLY A 39 -10.82 22.34 50.10
CA GLY A 39 -9.64 22.39 50.98
C GLY A 39 -8.63 23.41 50.47
N THR A 40 -8.50 24.52 51.19
CA THR A 40 -7.58 25.63 50.95
C THR A 40 -6.14 25.31 51.35
N ALA A 41 -5.24 25.48 50.37
CA ALA A 41 -3.86 26.00 50.39
C ALA A 41 -2.89 25.66 51.55
N THR A 42 -1.73 25.11 51.18
CA THR A 42 -0.43 25.59 51.66
C THR A 42 0.59 25.54 50.53
N THR A 43 1.27 26.67 50.33
CA THR A 43 2.15 27.01 49.22
C THR A 43 3.55 26.41 49.36
N ALA A 44 4.08 25.81 48.29
CA ALA A 44 5.50 25.73 48.02
C ALA A 44 5.72 26.16 46.56
N ALA A 45 6.54 27.19 46.39
CA ALA A 45 6.84 27.81 45.11
C ALA A 45 7.74 26.90 44.28
N ASP A 46 7.35 26.66 43.03
CA ASP A 46 8.25 26.14 42.01
C ASP A 46 8.11 26.97 40.73
N ALA A 47 9.25 27.16 40.06
CA ALA A 47 9.46 28.16 39.03
C ALA A 47 8.54 27.96 37.81
N ALA A 48 7.83 29.01 37.42
CA ALA A 48 7.02 29.04 36.22
C ALA A 48 7.91 29.01 34.96
N GLY A 49 7.97 27.85 34.30
CA GLY A 49 8.27 27.80 32.86
C GLY A 49 7.08 28.36 32.07
N PRO A 50 7.29 28.85 30.84
CA PRO A 50 6.19 29.39 30.03
C PRO A 50 5.16 28.29 29.78
N ALA A 51 3.90 28.56 30.17
CA ALA A 51 2.78 27.71 29.83
C ALA A 51 2.65 27.66 28.31
N VAL A 52 2.96 26.50 27.72
CA VAL A 52 2.57 26.19 26.35
C VAL A 52 1.05 26.18 26.34
N GLN A 53 0.45 27.20 25.71
CA GLN A 53 -0.97 27.17 25.44
C GLN A 53 -1.23 25.96 24.56
N ALA A 54 -2.03 25.01 25.05
CA ALA A 54 -2.57 23.97 24.20
C ALA A 54 -3.39 24.65 23.11
N VAL A 55 -2.91 24.57 21.87
CA VAL A 55 -3.71 24.90 20.70
C VAL A 55 -4.92 23.95 20.75
N PRO A 56 -6.16 24.44 20.61
CA PRO A 56 -7.30 23.55 20.56
C PRO A 56 -7.09 22.60 19.39
N ALA A 57 -7.18 21.29 19.62
CA ALA A 57 -7.27 20.33 18.54
C ALA A 57 -8.51 20.73 17.71
N GLU A 58 -8.27 21.30 16.54
CA GLU A 58 -9.29 21.48 15.54
C GLU A 58 -9.91 20.11 15.30
N SER A 59 -11.23 20.01 15.37
CA SER A 59 -11.92 18.72 15.26
C SER A 59 -11.54 18.08 13.93
N ALA A 60 -10.75 17.01 13.96
CA ALA A 60 -10.44 16.20 12.79
C ALA A 60 -11.77 15.87 12.09
N GLN A 61 -11.90 16.31 10.84
CA GLN A 61 -13.12 16.10 10.07
C GLN A 61 -13.21 14.60 9.75
N GLU A 62 -14.34 13.94 10.04
CA GLU A 62 -14.56 12.53 9.66
C GLU A 62 -14.65 12.43 8.12
N GLY A 63 -13.50 12.34 7.44
CA GLY A 63 -13.40 12.12 6.00
C GLY A 63 -13.31 10.64 5.64
N THR A 64 -13.53 10.33 4.37
CA THR A 64 -13.33 9.00 3.79
C THR A 64 -12.37 9.02 2.63
N PHE A 65 -11.76 7.88 2.33
CA PHE A 65 -10.93 7.68 1.15
C PHE A 65 -11.13 6.26 0.57
N ARG A 66 -10.57 6.03 -0.62
CA ARG A 66 -10.62 4.74 -1.32
C ARG A 66 -9.27 4.41 -1.94
N ASN A 67 -8.93 3.13 -1.96
CA ASN A 67 -7.77 2.62 -2.68
C ASN A 67 -8.02 2.65 -4.21
N PRO A 68 -6.96 2.73 -5.04
CA PRO A 68 -5.54 2.84 -4.66
C PRO A 68 -5.07 4.29 -4.43
N LEU A 69 -3.99 4.44 -3.64
CA LEU A 69 -3.33 5.72 -3.36
C LEU A 69 -2.34 6.14 -4.44
N ASN A 70 -1.79 5.18 -5.20
CA ASN A 70 -0.83 5.40 -6.28
C ASN A 70 -0.79 4.14 -7.18
N ALA A 71 -0.33 4.28 -8.42
CA ALA A 71 -0.19 3.16 -9.36
C ALA A 71 1.15 2.39 -9.21
N GLY A 72 1.97 2.72 -8.22
CA GLY A 72 3.28 2.15 -7.99
C GLY A 72 3.25 0.91 -7.08
N ALA A 73 4.30 0.11 -7.21
CA ALA A 73 4.60 -1.01 -6.34
C ALA A 73 5.52 -0.60 -5.19
N ASP A 74 5.66 -1.51 -4.22
CA ASP A 74 6.62 -1.42 -3.11
C ASP A 74 6.53 -0.09 -2.34
N PRO A 75 5.34 0.26 -1.81
CA PRO A 75 5.12 1.55 -1.18
C PRO A 75 5.82 1.68 0.18
N THR A 76 6.45 2.82 0.38
CA THR A 76 6.79 3.34 1.71
C THR A 76 5.96 4.57 2.00
N ILE A 77 5.29 4.61 3.15
CA ILE A 77 4.53 5.77 3.63
C ILE A 77 5.00 6.17 5.02
N VAL A 78 5.30 7.45 5.19
CA VAL A 78 5.61 8.07 6.50
C VAL A 78 4.75 9.31 6.71
N HIS A 79 4.46 9.66 7.95
CA HIS A 79 3.83 10.94 8.30
C HIS A 79 4.83 11.81 9.06
N HIS A 80 5.05 13.04 8.57
CA HIS A 80 6.02 13.99 9.11
C HIS A 80 5.53 15.42 8.87
N ASP A 81 5.68 16.30 9.85
CA ASP A 81 5.33 17.74 9.75
C ASP A 81 3.98 18.04 9.05
N GLY A 82 2.95 17.25 9.38
CA GLY A 82 1.58 17.44 8.90
C GLY A 82 1.29 16.89 7.50
N ASN A 83 2.22 16.15 6.90
CA ASN A 83 2.03 15.51 5.60
C ASN A 83 2.35 14.02 5.66
N TYR A 84 1.62 13.24 4.88
CA TYR A 84 2.05 11.93 4.43
C TYR A 84 3.03 12.08 3.27
N TYR A 85 4.08 11.27 3.28
CA TYR A 85 5.05 11.14 2.21
C TYR A 85 5.04 9.70 1.72
N LEU A 86 4.82 9.51 0.42
CA LEU A 86 4.78 8.22 -0.24
C LEU A 86 5.93 8.13 -1.25
N SER A 87 6.60 6.98 -1.31
CA SER A 87 7.47 6.60 -2.43
C SER A 87 7.15 5.18 -2.88
N THR A 88 7.44 4.87 -4.14
CA THR A 88 7.12 3.59 -4.79
C THR A 88 8.19 3.28 -5.84
N THR A 89 8.33 2.02 -6.24
CA THR A 89 9.20 1.59 -7.35
C THR A 89 8.85 2.29 -8.67
N GLN A 90 9.85 2.90 -9.31
CA GLN A 90 9.73 3.58 -10.63
C GLN A 90 10.72 3.04 -11.68
N GLY A 91 11.85 2.45 -11.25
CA GLY A 91 12.83 1.81 -12.13
C GLY A 91 13.96 2.72 -12.61
N ASP A 92 13.72 4.00 -12.88
CA ASP A 92 14.72 4.93 -13.44
C ASP A 92 15.09 6.11 -12.52
N ARG A 93 14.34 6.28 -11.43
CA ARG A 93 14.45 7.40 -10.48
C ARG A 93 13.76 7.03 -9.17
N ILE A 94 13.87 7.91 -8.18
CA ILE A 94 13.05 7.88 -6.97
C ILE A 94 12.33 9.21 -6.85
N SER A 95 11.03 9.13 -6.63
CA SER A 95 10.18 10.29 -6.38
C SER A 95 9.44 10.16 -5.05
N VAL A 96 9.11 11.29 -4.46
CA VAL A 96 8.28 11.38 -3.25
C VAL A 96 7.03 12.19 -3.56
N TRP A 97 5.87 11.61 -3.27
CA TRP A 97 4.58 12.28 -3.27
C TRP A 97 4.29 12.74 -1.85
N SER A 98 3.77 13.95 -1.69
CA SER A 98 3.35 14.43 -0.38
C SER A 98 1.94 14.99 -0.39
N SER A 99 1.22 14.82 0.71
CA SER A 99 -0.12 15.35 0.87
C SER A 99 -0.50 15.42 2.36
N PRO A 100 -1.30 16.40 2.81
CA PRO A 100 -1.79 16.44 4.17
C PRO A 100 -2.74 15.28 4.48
N SER A 101 -3.46 14.76 3.47
CA SER A 101 -4.41 13.66 3.65
C SER A 101 -4.04 12.42 2.85
N LEU A 102 -4.31 11.26 3.45
CA LEU A 102 -4.18 9.97 2.77
C LEU A 102 -5.07 9.92 1.50
N ALA A 103 -6.23 10.58 1.51
CA ALA A 103 -7.13 10.64 0.34
C ALA A 103 -6.50 11.38 -0.85
N THR A 104 -5.81 12.49 -0.60
CA THR A 104 -5.33 13.38 -1.66
C THR A 104 -3.97 12.98 -2.23
N LEU A 105 -3.28 11.99 -1.63
CA LEU A 105 -2.07 11.38 -2.20
C LEU A 105 -2.28 10.83 -3.62
N ALA A 106 -3.48 10.32 -3.94
CA ALA A 106 -3.82 9.81 -5.27
C ALA A 106 -3.75 10.87 -6.39
N THR A 107 -3.72 12.14 -6.00
CA THR A 107 -3.63 13.30 -6.89
C THR A 107 -2.39 14.16 -6.64
N ALA A 108 -1.54 13.79 -5.70
CA ALA A 108 -0.31 14.53 -5.46
C ALA A 108 0.59 14.48 -6.69
N GLU A 109 1.28 15.59 -6.98
CA GLU A 109 2.35 15.59 -7.97
C GLU A 109 3.67 15.16 -7.29
N PRO A 110 4.45 14.28 -7.90
CA PRO A 110 5.71 13.81 -7.33
C PRO A 110 6.80 14.89 -7.40
N VAL A 111 7.67 14.89 -6.39
CA VAL A 111 8.99 15.50 -6.45
C VAL A 111 10.01 14.41 -6.78
N GLU A 112 10.76 14.55 -7.88
CA GLU A 112 11.92 13.68 -8.14
C GLU A 112 13.02 14.05 -7.13
N VAL A 113 13.34 13.12 -6.23
CA VAL A 113 14.31 13.35 -5.16
C VAL A 113 15.68 12.74 -5.48
N TRP A 114 15.71 11.76 -6.38
CA TRP A 114 16.93 11.12 -6.82
C TRP A 114 16.82 10.55 -8.22
N ARG A 115 17.88 10.76 -9.00
CA ARG A 115 18.17 10.04 -10.23
C ARG A 115 19.67 9.82 -10.29
N ASP A 116 20.09 8.57 -10.33
CA ASP A 116 21.51 8.27 -10.34
C ASP A 116 22.11 8.50 -11.73
N SER A 117 23.34 9.00 -11.76
CA SER A 117 24.11 9.19 -12.99
C SER A 117 25.24 8.19 -13.12
N ASP A 118 25.48 7.38 -12.09
CA ASP A 118 26.49 6.34 -12.12
C ASP A 118 25.91 5.06 -12.73
N PRO A 119 26.45 4.61 -13.87
CA PRO A 119 25.88 3.51 -14.61
C PRO A 119 25.98 2.15 -13.89
N SER A 120 26.72 2.07 -12.77
CA SER A 120 26.72 0.88 -11.90
C SER A 120 25.47 0.75 -11.02
N ARG A 121 24.56 1.74 -11.00
CA ARG A 121 23.37 1.77 -10.11
C ARG A 121 22.25 2.72 -10.58
N ASP A 122 22.11 2.96 -11.88
CA ASP A 122 21.18 3.94 -12.46
C ASP A 122 19.95 3.32 -13.15
N THR A 123 19.78 2.00 -13.06
CA THR A 123 18.61 1.30 -13.59
C THR A 123 18.03 0.34 -12.57
N GLU A 124 16.76 -0.04 -12.79
CA GLU A 124 16.04 -0.98 -11.93
C GLU A 124 16.04 -0.50 -10.47
N LEU A 125 15.80 0.81 -10.30
CA LEU A 125 15.63 1.46 -9.00
C LEU A 125 14.31 1.00 -8.36
N TRP A 126 14.43 0.13 -7.35
CA TRP A 126 13.29 -0.55 -6.70
C TRP A 126 13.22 -0.31 -5.19
N ALA A 127 11.99 -0.43 -4.67
CA ALA A 127 11.66 -0.51 -3.24
C ALA A 127 12.31 0.59 -2.38
N PRO A 128 12.03 1.88 -2.64
CA PRO A 128 12.53 2.96 -1.81
C PRO A 128 11.90 2.92 -0.40
N ALA A 129 12.72 2.76 0.64
CA ALA A 129 12.33 2.79 2.05
C ALA A 129 12.87 4.05 2.74
N LEU A 130 11.96 4.89 3.26
CA LEU A 130 12.26 6.16 3.93
C LEU A 130 12.28 5.99 5.45
N HIS A 131 13.42 6.30 6.08
CA HIS A 131 13.57 6.26 7.54
C HIS A 131 14.26 7.50 8.06
N ARG A 132 13.77 8.01 9.19
CA ARG A 132 14.35 9.15 9.87
C ARG A 132 15.27 8.70 11.02
N PHE A 133 16.51 9.17 11.01
CA PHE A 133 17.49 8.88 12.06
C PHE A 133 17.99 10.17 12.72
N GLN A 134 18.32 10.09 14.00
CA GLN A 134 19.07 11.14 14.69
C GLN A 134 20.56 10.97 14.39
N THR A 135 21.21 12.05 13.93
CA THR A 135 22.65 12.09 13.68
C THR A 135 23.33 13.10 14.61
N GLY A 136 24.67 13.17 14.57
CA GLY A 136 25.42 14.21 15.29
C GLY A 136 25.08 15.63 14.85
N ASP A 137 24.62 15.79 13.61
CA ASP A 137 24.28 17.08 12.99
C ASP A 137 22.77 17.38 13.04
N GLY A 138 21.98 16.51 13.68
CA GLY A 138 20.52 16.60 13.79
C GLY A 138 19.78 15.48 13.07
N PRO A 139 18.44 15.53 13.03
CA PRO A 139 17.65 14.55 12.28
C PRO A 139 17.91 14.62 10.78
N ARG A 140 18.03 13.44 10.17
CA ARG A 140 18.16 13.24 8.71
C ARG A 140 17.26 12.10 8.26
N TRP A 141 16.84 12.16 7.02
CA TRP A 141 16.14 11.09 6.32
C TRP A 141 17.13 10.27 5.51
N TYR A 142 16.98 8.96 5.59
CA TYR A 142 17.75 7.99 4.81
C TYR A 142 16.79 7.22 3.93
N LEU A 143 17.15 7.11 2.65
CA LEU A 143 16.39 6.38 1.65
C LEU A 143 17.17 5.16 1.21
N TYR A 144 16.68 3.97 1.57
CA TYR A 144 17.27 2.69 1.18
C TYR A 144 16.59 2.23 -0.11
N TYR A 145 17.36 1.82 -1.10
CA TYR A 145 16.82 1.38 -2.37
C TYR A 145 17.70 0.29 -3.01
N THR A 146 17.10 -0.44 -3.92
CA THR A 146 17.80 -1.40 -4.78
C THR A 146 18.10 -0.75 -6.12
N ALA A 147 19.25 -1.01 -6.73
CA ALA A 147 19.52 -0.67 -8.13
C ALA A 147 20.48 -1.66 -8.79
N ALA A 148 20.55 -1.63 -10.13
CA ALA A 148 21.40 -2.48 -10.97
C ALA A 148 22.31 -1.68 -11.93
N ASP A 149 23.26 -2.37 -12.56
CA ASP A 149 24.24 -1.82 -13.49
C ASP A 149 23.67 -1.77 -14.93
N SER A 150 23.39 -0.57 -15.44
CA SER A 150 22.84 -0.38 -16.79
C SER A 150 23.83 -0.69 -17.91
N ARG A 151 25.12 -0.86 -17.61
CA ARG A 151 26.12 -1.29 -18.60
C ARG A 151 25.95 -2.77 -18.96
N LEU A 152 25.28 -3.54 -18.10
CA LEU A 152 24.99 -4.95 -18.33
C LEU A 152 23.70 -5.09 -19.17
N THR A 153 23.88 -5.53 -20.41
CA THR A 153 22.76 -5.69 -21.35
C THR A 153 22.14 -7.08 -21.32
N ASP A 154 22.90 -8.09 -20.89
CA ASP A 154 22.36 -9.42 -20.63
C ASP A 154 21.43 -9.36 -19.41
N PRO A 155 20.15 -9.78 -19.53
CA PRO A 155 19.20 -9.67 -18.43
C PRO A 155 19.58 -10.49 -17.20
N VAL A 156 20.29 -11.62 -17.36
CA VAL A 156 20.71 -12.46 -16.22
C VAL A 156 21.88 -11.81 -15.50
N GLU A 157 22.84 -11.26 -16.24
CA GLU A 157 23.96 -10.51 -15.65
C GLU A 157 23.48 -9.23 -14.96
N ARG A 158 22.55 -8.50 -15.59
CA ARG A 158 21.95 -7.30 -14.99
C ARG A 158 21.16 -7.65 -13.73
N ASP A 159 20.32 -8.68 -13.78
CA ASP A 159 19.58 -9.13 -12.61
C ASP A 159 20.53 -9.50 -11.46
N ALA A 160 21.60 -10.26 -11.73
CA ALA A 160 22.61 -10.60 -10.72
C ALA A 160 23.37 -9.38 -10.15
N SER A 161 23.30 -8.21 -10.80
CA SER A 161 23.96 -6.97 -10.39
C SER A 161 23.19 -6.15 -9.36
N HIS A 162 21.95 -6.50 -9.01
CA HIS A 162 21.17 -5.77 -8.02
C HIS A 162 21.87 -5.70 -6.66
N ARG A 163 21.99 -4.49 -6.12
CA ARG A 163 22.58 -4.20 -4.82
C ARG A 163 21.78 -3.15 -4.08
N LEU A 164 22.08 -3.02 -2.79
CA LEU A 164 21.45 -2.07 -1.88
C LEU A 164 22.28 -0.81 -1.75
N TYR A 165 21.60 0.32 -1.78
CA TYR A 165 22.17 1.65 -1.72
C TYR A 165 21.38 2.52 -0.75
N VAL A 166 22.04 3.55 -0.22
CA VAL A 166 21.47 4.48 0.75
C VAL A 166 21.73 5.90 0.28
N LEU A 167 20.69 6.72 0.33
CA LEU A 167 20.76 8.17 0.20
C LEU A 167 20.58 8.82 1.57
N GLU A 168 21.12 10.02 1.76
CA GLU A 168 20.92 10.84 2.94
C GLU A 168 20.34 12.20 2.53
N SER A 169 19.33 12.68 3.24
CA SER A 169 18.77 14.00 3.01
C SER A 169 19.69 15.09 3.55
N ALA A 170 19.66 16.26 2.90
CA ALA A 170 20.39 17.42 3.37
C ALA A 170 19.87 17.95 4.71
N ASP A 171 18.56 17.79 4.98
CA ASP A 171 17.83 18.30 6.14
C ASP A 171 16.70 17.38 6.61
N ASP A 172 15.96 17.77 7.65
CA ASP A 172 14.84 17.01 8.21
C ASP A 172 13.56 17.08 7.35
N ASP A 173 13.72 16.84 6.05
CA ASP A 173 12.64 16.84 5.06
C ASP A 173 12.66 15.52 4.26
N PRO A 174 11.58 14.71 4.31
CA PRO A 174 11.49 13.49 3.51
C PRO A 174 11.54 13.73 2.00
N ALA A 175 11.24 14.95 1.53
CA ALA A 175 11.35 15.34 0.12
C ALA A 175 12.77 15.77 -0.29
N GLY A 176 13.74 15.73 0.62
CA GLY A 176 15.14 15.97 0.34
C GLY A 176 15.52 17.47 0.33
N PRO A 177 16.52 17.88 -0.47
CA PRO A 177 17.25 17.08 -1.47
C PRO A 177 18.10 15.97 -0.84
N TYR A 178 18.42 14.93 -1.62
CA TYR A 178 19.22 13.78 -1.18
C TYR A 178 20.59 13.74 -1.86
N GLU A 179 21.57 13.17 -1.16
CA GLU A 179 22.88 12.80 -1.69
C GLU A 179 23.14 11.30 -1.56
N PHE A 180 23.91 10.74 -2.49
CA PHE A 180 24.36 9.35 -2.40
C PHE A 180 25.26 9.16 -1.17
N LYS A 181 24.89 8.23 -0.30
CA LYS A 181 25.65 7.97 0.93
C LYS A 181 26.56 6.77 0.81
N ALA A 182 26.00 5.60 0.48
CA ALA A 182 26.76 4.36 0.47
C ALA A 182 26.06 3.26 -0.35
N ARG A 183 26.86 2.25 -0.72
CA ARG A 183 26.37 0.90 -0.98
C ARG A 183 26.40 0.13 0.35
N ILE A 184 25.28 -0.47 0.75
CA ILE A 184 25.13 -1.15 2.05
C ILE A 184 24.95 -2.65 1.87
N ALA A 185 25.31 -3.43 2.90
CA ALA A 185 25.16 -4.89 2.92
C ALA A 185 25.76 -5.59 1.69
N ASP A 186 26.87 -5.08 1.17
CA ASP A 186 27.53 -5.62 -0.01
C ASP A 186 28.34 -6.87 0.31
N THR A 187 27.70 -8.03 0.18
CA THR A 187 28.33 -9.35 0.25
C THR A 187 28.88 -9.82 -1.10
N GLY A 188 28.87 -8.95 -2.12
CA GLY A 188 29.27 -9.30 -3.49
C GLY A 188 28.22 -10.07 -4.29
N THR A 189 27.03 -10.30 -3.72
CA THR A 189 25.94 -11.09 -4.33
C THR A 189 24.67 -10.24 -4.53
N TYR A 190 23.72 -10.77 -5.30
CA TYR A 190 22.37 -10.19 -5.43
C TYR A 190 21.79 -9.83 -4.06
N ALA A 191 21.32 -8.58 -3.92
CA ALA A 191 20.65 -8.11 -2.71
C ALA A 191 19.60 -7.06 -3.05
N ILE A 192 18.40 -7.22 -2.50
CA ILE A 192 17.25 -6.33 -2.70
C ILE A 192 16.52 -6.07 -1.37
N ASP A 193 15.64 -5.06 -1.40
CA ASP A 193 14.67 -4.77 -0.35
C ASP A 193 15.30 -4.58 1.04
N GLY A 194 16.23 -3.64 1.12
CA GLY A 194 16.97 -3.36 2.35
C GLY A 194 16.18 -2.48 3.31
N GLU A 195 16.00 -2.96 4.54
CA GLU A 195 15.16 -2.34 5.56
C GLU A 195 15.89 -2.26 6.91
N PRO A 196 16.10 -1.07 7.48
CA PRO A 196 16.60 -0.94 8.85
C PRO A 196 15.51 -1.26 9.88
N PHE A 197 15.90 -1.92 10.97
CA PHE A 197 15.04 -2.15 12.12
C PHE A 197 15.77 -1.94 13.44
N VAL A 198 15.02 -1.73 14.53
CA VAL A 198 15.57 -1.51 15.87
C VAL A 198 15.05 -2.57 16.81
N HIS A 199 15.94 -3.24 17.52
CA HIS A 199 15.59 -4.18 18.59
C HIS A 199 16.37 -3.79 19.85
N ASP A 200 15.67 -3.63 20.98
CA ASP A 200 16.25 -3.19 22.25
C ASP A 200 17.16 -1.94 22.14
N GLY A 201 16.74 -0.98 21.29
CA GLY A 201 17.47 0.26 21.05
C GLY A 201 18.75 0.11 20.23
N GLN A 202 19.04 -1.08 19.70
CA GLN A 202 20.16 -1.33 18.79
C GLN A 202 19.66 -1.40 17.33
N PRO A 203 20.35 -0.74 16.38
CA PRO A 203 19.98 -0.78 14.97
C PRO A 203 20.54 -2.02 14.27
N TYR A 204 19.74 -2.57 13.39
CA TYR A 204 20.03 -3.72 12.53
C TYR A 204 19.50 -3.44 11.13
N PHE A 205 19.99 -4.19 10.16
CA PHE A 205 19.57 -4.10 8.77
C PHE A 205 19.14 -5.47 8.28
N ALA A 206 17.96 -5.57 7.69
CA ALA A 206 17.45 -6.77 7.06
C ALA A 206 17.35 -6.59 5.55
N TRP A 207 17.55 -7.67 4.78
CA TRP A 207 17.42 -7.64 3.32
C TRP A 207 17.17 -9.02 2.74
N SER A 208 16.81 -9.08 1.46
CA SER A 208 16.70 -10.33 0.70
C SER A 208 17.97 -10.65 -0.09
N SER A 209 18.43 -11.89 -0.01
CA SER A 209 19.55 -12.40 -0.81
C SER A 209 19.40 -13.92 -1.04
N PRO A 210 20.00 -14.51 -2.10
CA PRO A 210 19.85 -15.93 -2.40
C PRO A 210 20.49 -16.88 -1.36
N GLY A 211 19.80 -17.98 -1.08
CA GLY A 211 20.30 -19.10 -0.27
C GLY A 211 20.43 -18.80 1.23
N ARG A 212 20.89 -19.79 2.01
CA ARG A 212 21.38 -19.62 3.40
C ARG A 212 22.90 -19.72 3.40
N GLY A 213 23.57 -18.77 2.75
CA GLY A 213 25.02 -18.71 2.57
C GLY A 213 25.57 -18.86 1.12
N PHE A 214 24.79 -18.49 0.08
CA PHE A 214 25.14 -18.47 -1.38
C PHE A 214 25.44 -19.85 -2.01
N ASP A 215 25.32 -20.21 -3.31
CA ASP A 215 24.74 -19.68 -4.56
C ASP A 215 23.47 -20.48 -4.94
N GLY A 216 22.50 -19.85 -5.62
CA GLY A 216 21.41 -20.53 -6.35
C GLY A 216 20.28 -21.16 -5.53
N GLY A 217 20.27 -20.97 -4.21
CA GLY A 217 19.12 -21.32 -3.35
C GLY A 217 17.97 -20.30 -3.48
N PRO A 218 16.78 -20.62 -2.95
CA PRO A 218 15.68 -19.65 -2.92
C PRO A 218 16.09 -18.37 -2.18
N GLN A 219 15.48 -17.25 -2.50
CA GLN A 219 15.74 -16.00 -1.77
C GLN A 219 15.33 -16.18 -0.30
N GLN A 220 16.15 -15.64 0.59
CA GLN A 220 15.98 -15.68 2.04
C GLN A 220 16.22 -14.28 2.62
N LEU A 221 15.67 -14.03 3.80
CA LEU A 221 16.04 -12.84 4.56
C LEU A 221 17.34 -13.04 5.34
N TYR A 222 18.16 -12.01 5.35
CA TYR A 222 19.34 -11.87 6.17
C TYR A 222 19.19 -10.69 7.13
N ALA A 223 19.92 -10.73 8.24
CA ALA A 223 20.08 -9.58 9.14
C ALA A 223 21.55 -9.39 9.56
N ALA A 224 21.93 -8.14 9.79
CA ALA A 224 23.22 -7.76 10.38
C ALA A 224 23.04 -6.55 11.30
N ARG A 225 23.96 -6.34 12.25
CA ARG A 225 23.95 -5.13 13.10
C ARG A 225 24.37 -3.92 12.27
N MET A 226 23.92 -2.72 12.63
CA MET A 226 24.38 -1.46 12.04
C MET A 226 25.24 -0.67 13.02
N SER A 227 26.30 -0.01 12.53
CA SER A 227 27.03 1.00 13.32
C SER A 227 26.54 2.42 13.10
N ASN A 228 25.92 2.66 11.96
CA ASN A 228 25.30 3.91 11.56
C ASN A 228 24.25 3.59 10.48
N PRO A 229 23.39 4.55 10.06
CA PRO A 229 22.31 4.28 9.13
C PRO A 229 22.73 3.72 7.75
N TRP A 230 24.01 3.73 7.38
CA TRP A 230 24.46 3.27 6.06
C TRP A 230 25.57 2.19 6.11
N THR A 231 25.89 1.65 7.30
CA THR A 231 26.99 0.69 7.48
C THR A 231 26.57 -0.47 8.38
N ILE A 232 26.67 -1.70 7.84
CA ILE A 232 26.51 -2.93 8.63
C ILE A 232 27.84 -3.32 9.31
N GLU A 233 27.74 -4.10 10.39
CA GLU A 233 28.86 -4.68 11.12
C GLU A 233 28.66 -6.17 11.36
N GLY A 234 29.78 -6.91 11.33
CA GLY A 234 29.79 -8.35 11.55
C GLY A 234 29.31 -9.14 10.33
N GLU A 235 29.22 -10.46 10.52
CA GLU A 235 28.75 -11.38 9.49
C GLU A 235 27.21 -11.42 9.46
N PRO A 236 26.57 -11.33 8.28
CA PRO A 236 25.14 -11.52 8.12
C PRO A 236 24.64 -12.88 8.61
N VAL A 237 23.43 -12.92 9.17
CA VAL A 237 22.75 -14.15 9.59
C VAL A 237 21.49 -14.35 8.78
N ALA A 238 21.33 -15.53 8.17
CA ALA A 238 20.09 -15.91 7.50
C ALA A 238 19.00 -16.26 8.52
N LEU A 239 17.84 -15.62 8.41
CA LEU A 239 16.73 -15.74 9.36
C LEU A 239 15.87 -16.99 9.09
N PRO A 240 15.18 -17.59 10.06
CA PRO A 240 14.36 -18.81 9.86
C PRO A 240 12.96 -18.48 9.30
N ASN A 241 12.90 -17.77 8.17
CA ASN A 241 11.65 -17.40 7.50
C ASN A 241 11.06 -18.56 6.67
N GLU A 242 9.86 -18.99 7.03
CA GLU A 242 9.04 -19.87 6.19
C GLU A 242 8.36 -19.09 5.05
N GLY A 243 7.37 -19.68 4.39
CA GLY A 243 6.63 -19.03 3.32
C GLY A 243 5.78 -20.01 2.54
N GLY A 244 4.70 -19.53 1.92
CA GLY A 244 3.76 -20.41 1.21
C GLY A 244 4.26 -20.91 -0.14
N CYS A 245 5.40 -20.41 -0.62
CA CYS A 245 6.07 -20.87 -1.83
C CYS A 245 7.57 -21.09 -1.61
N PRO A 246 8.25 -21.91 -2.43
CA PRO A 246 9.66 -22.20 -2.25
C PRO A 246 10.58 -21.07 -2.70
N GLU A 247 10.18 -20.16 -3.60
CA GLU A 247 11.13 -19.35 -4.37
C GLU A 247 11.64 -18.09 -3.67
N VAL A 248 10.75 -17.32 -3.02
CA VAL A 248 11.01 -15.92 -2.62
C VAL A 248 10.70 -15.68 -1.14
N ARG A 249 11.60 -14.94 -0.47
CA ARG A 249 11.34 -14.15 0.73
C ARG A 249 11.99 -12.79 0.54
N GLU A 250 11.21 -11.73 0.57
CA GLU A 250 11.66 -10.37 0.26
C GLU A 250 10.81 -9.31 0.97
N GLY A 251 11.09 -8.03 0.76
CA GLY A 251 10.40 -6.92 1.44
C GLY A 251 10.29 -7.09 2.95
N PRO A 252 11.41 -7.30 3.70
CA PRO A 252 11.36 -7.32 5.15
C PRO A 252 10.86 -5.97 5.68
N THR A 253 9.97 -5.98 6.67
CA THR A 253 9.42 -4.76 7.27
C THR A 253 9.21 -5.00 8.76
N PRO A 254 9.75 -4.15 9.66
CA PRO A 254 9.58 -4.35 11.08
C PRO A 254 8.26 -3.76 11.58
N LEU A 255 7.67 -4.41 12.58
CA LEU A 255 6.54 -3.92 13.36
C LEU A 255 6.77 -4.23 14.84
N TYR A 256 6.43 -3.30 15.72
CA TYR A 256 6.81 -3.36 17.13
C TYR A 256 5.59 -3.30 18.04
N ARG A 257 5.56 -4.17 19.05
CA ARG A 257 4.52 -4.17 20.07
C ARG A 257 4.99 -4.83 21.36
N ASP A 258 4.74 -4.16 22.48
CA ASP A 258 4.95 -4.72 23.83
C ASP A 258 6.34 -5.35 24.05
N GLY A 259 7.38 -4.71 23.52
CA GLY A 259 8.78 -5.17 23.61
C GLY A 259 9.16 -6.28 22.63
N ARG A 260 8.26 -6.70 21.74
CA ARG A 260 8.52 -7.67 20.67
C ARG A 260 8.77 -6.97 19.34
N THR A 261 9.61 -7.57 18.52
CA THR A 261 9.83 -7.19 17.12
C THR A 261 9.22 -8.27 16.23
N PHE A 262 8.28 -7.89 15.38
CA PHE A 262 7.79 -8.71 14.28
C PHE A 262 8.52 -8.27 13.02
N LEU A 263 9.28 -9.17 12.40
CA LEU A 263 9.80 -8.93 11.06
C LEU A 263 8.84 -9.61 10.08
N THR A 264 7.99 -8.80 9.46
CA THR A 264 7.11 -9.25 8.38
C THR A 264 7.88 -9.25 7.06
N TYR A 265 7.42 -10.06 6.10
CA TYR A 265 8.08 -10.18 4.80
C TYR A 265 7.13 -10.80 3.79
N SER A 266 7.38 -10.54 2.51
CA SER A 266 6.61 -11.11 1.41
C SER A 266 7.20 -12.42 0.94
N THR A 267 6.34 -13.29 0.41
CA THR A 267 6.70 -14.61 -0.11
C THR A 267 6.03 -14.88 -1.44
N CYS A 268 6.55 -15.85 -2.20
CA CYS A 268 6.17 -16.17 -3.59
C CYS A 268 6.67 -15.11 -4.60
N ASP A 269 6.60 -15.42 -5.89
CA ASP A 269 6.93 -14.46 -6.96
C ASP A 269 5.83 -13.38 -7.09
N THR A 270 6.21 -12.11 -7.21
CA THR A 270 5.29 -10.96 -7.32
C THR A 270 4.38 -11.00 -8.55
N GLY A 271 4.77 -11.75 -9.58
CA GLY A 271 3.97 -12.01 -10.76
C GLY A 271 2.75 -12.88 -10.45
N LYS A 272 2.84 -13.79 -9.47
CA LYS A 272 1.76 -14.70 -9.08
C LYS A 272 0.62 -13.97 -8.32
N PRO A 273 -0.61 -14.48 -8.38
CA PRO A 273 -1.70 -13.99 -7.52
C PRO A 273 -1.53 -14.39 -6.05
N ASP A 274 -0.63 -15.33 -5.74
CA ASP A 274 -0.39 -15.87 -4.40
C ASP A 274 0.72 -15.13 -3.61
N TYR A 275 1.24 -14.01 -4.13
CA TYR A 275 2.13 -13.14 -3.35
C TYR A 275 1.44 -12.72 -2.04
N GLN A 276 2.14 -12.84 -0.91
CA GLN A 276 1.53 -12.80 0.43
C GLN A 276 2.55 -12.47 1.52
N ILE A 277 2.09 -11.92 2.64
CA ILE A 277 2.91 -11.48 3.78
C ILE A 277 2.90 -12.55 4.88
N TRP A 278 4.09 -12.88 5.38
CA TRP A 278 4.38 -13.77 6.51
C TRP A 278 5.16 -13.00 7.57
N SER A 279 5.40 -13.62 8.73
CA SER A 279 6.14 -12.98 9.81
C SER A 279 6.92 -13.96 10.68
N ILE A 280 8.08 -13.51 11.14
CA ILE A 280 8.80 -14.06 12.29
C ILE A 280 8.78 -13.05 13.44
N ALA A 281 8.77 -13.53 14.67
CA ALA A 281 8.72 -12.72 15.88
C ALA A 281 9.98 -12.92 16.73
N LEU A 282 10.41 -11.86 17.41
CA LEU A 282 11.54 -11.85 18.32
C LEU A 282 11.12 -11.17 19.62
N ASP A 283 11.30 -11.86 20.74
CA ASP A 283 10.99 -11.32 22.06
C ASP A 283 12.08 -10.35 22.52
N GLY A 284 11.71 -9.39 23.36
CA GLY A 284 12.67 -8.46 23.96
C GLY A 284 13.76 -9.18 24.77
N GLY A 285 14.99 -8.70 24.65
CA GLY A 285 16.18 -9.30 25.24
C GLY A 285 16.80 -10.44 24.42
N ALA A 286 16.15 -10.88 23.33
CA ALA A 286 16.70 -11.87 22.43
C ALA A 286 17.69 -11.24 21.44
N ASP A 287 18.61 -12.05 20.91
CA ASP A 287 19.59 -11.58 19.92
C ASP A 287 19.03 -11.73 18.50
N PRO A 288 18.79 -10.64 17.73
CA PRO A 288 18.34 -10.73 16.34
C PRO A 288 19.28 -11.54 15.43
N LEU A 289 20.56 -11.68 15.80
CA LEU A 289 21.55 -12.44 15.05
C LEU A 289 21.63 -13.92 15.49
N SER A 290 20.76 -14.35 16.40
CA SER A 290 20.55 -15.77 16.71
C SER A 290 19.34 -16.29 15.94
N ALA A 291 19.55 -17.10 14.89
CA ALA A 291 18.46 -17.64 14.10
C ALA A 291 17.44 -18.43 14.95
N ASP A 292 17.89 -19.15 15.98
CA ASP A 292 17.03 -19.93 16.87
C ASP A 292 16.19 -19.07 17.84
N ALA A 293 16.49 -17.77 17.94
CA ALA A 293 15.72 -16.83 18.76
C ALA A 293 14.42 -16.36 18.10
N TRP A 294 14.30 -16.53 16.78
CA TRP A 294 13.13 -16.11 16.03
C TRP A 294 12.05 -17.19 16.03
N GLU A 295 10.82 -16.79 16.38
CA GLU A 295 9.63 -17.61 16.31
C GLU A 295 8.91 -17.40 14.96
N GLN A 296 8.68 -18.45 14.19
CA GLN A 296 7.83 -18.38 13.00
C GLN A 296 6.35 -18.31 13.39
N LEU A 297 5.65 -17.25 12.97
CA LEU A 297 4.20 -17.18 13.13
C LEU A 297 3.49 -18.12 12.14
N PRO A 298 2.34 -18.71 12.51
CA PRO A 298 1.69 -19.71 11.68
C PRO A 298 1.02 -19.11 10.44
N GLY A 299 1.50 -19.49 9.26
CA GLY A 299 0.88 -19.16 7.97
C GLY A 299 1.01 -17.69 7.53
N PRO A 300 0.38 -17.31 6.40
CA PRO A 300 0.36 -15.92 5.96
C PRO A 300 -0.49 -15.05 6.89
N LEU A 301 0.03 -13.87 7.23
CA LEU A 301 -0.73 -12.81 7.90
C LEU A 301 -1.65 -12.06 6.93
N PHE A 302 -1.29 -12.02 5.65
CA PHE A 302 -2.02 -11.28 4.62
C PHE A 302 -1.84 -11.96 3.27
N SER A 303 -2.94 -12.36 2.63
CA SER A 303 -2.95 -13.10 1.37
C SER A 303 -4.08 -12.61 0.49
N ARG A 304 -4.09 -13.01 -0.79
CA ARG A 304 -5.16 -12.69 -1.73
C ARG A 304 -6.57 -12.95 -1.16
N ASP A 305 -7.52 -12.12 -1.56
CA ASP A 305 -8.94 -12.28 -1.31
C ASP A 305 -9.69 -12.19 -2.66
N ASP A 306 -9.98 -13.36 -3.24
CA ASP A 306 -10.66 -13.48 -4.53
C ASP A 306 -12.07 -12.86 -4.49
N ALA A 307 -12.75 -12.87 -3.34
CA ALA A 307 -14.08 -12.27 -3.19
C ALA A 307 -14.03 -10.74 -3.16
N ALA A 308 -12.92 -10.17 -2.70
CA ALA A 308 -12.65 -8.73 -2.74
C ALA A 308 -11.88 -8.29 -4.00
N GLY A 309 -11.56 -9.22 -4.91
CA GLY A 309 -10.85 -8.90 -6.16
C GLY A 309 -9.43 -8.42 -5.91
N VAL A 310 -8.76 -8.97 -4.89
CA VAL A 310 -7.40 -8.58 -4.51
C VAL A 310 -6.44 -9.75 -4.64
N TRP A 311 -5.46 -9.60 -5.51
CA TRP A 311 -4.46 -10.63 -5.78
C TRP A 311 -3.05 -10.13 -5.53
N GLY A 312 -2.21 -11.03 -5.01
CA GLY A 312 -0.81 -10.79 -4.71
C GLY A 312 -0.53 -9.60 -3.78
N PRO A 313 -1.22 -9.44 -2.63
CA PRO A 313 -0.88 -8.38 -1.71
C PRO A 313 0.48 -8.64 -1.03
N GLY A 314 1.38 -7.68 -1.11
CA GLY A 314 2.70 -7.79 -0.48
C GLY A 314 3.52 -6.52 -0.65
N HIS A 315 4.83 -6.64 -0.41
CA HIS A 315 5.83 -5.60 -0.23
C HIS A 315 5.22 -4.31 0.35
N HIS A 316 5.34 -4.18 1.67
CA HIS A 316 4.50 -3.29 2.46
C HIS A 316 5.35 -2.42 3.37
N PHE A 317 4.70 -1.43 3.97
CA PHE A 317 5.28 -0.57 4.99
C PHE A 317 4.24 -0.29 6.06
N PHE A 318 4.67 -0.17 7.32
CA PHE A 318 3.78 0.20 8.41
C PHE A 318 3.96 1.67 8.77
N PHE A 319 2.84 2.34 9.03
CA PHE A 319 2.84 3.72 9.51
C PHE A 319 1.77 3.90 10.58
N ARG A 320 1.90 4.97 11.36
CA ARG A 320 0.87 5.35 12.33
C ARG A 320 0.01 6.47 11.79
N SER A 321 -1.24 6.51 12.25
CA SER A 321 -2.08 7.69 12.06
C SER A 321 -1.39 8.94 12.64
N PRO A 322 -1.70 10.15 12.14
CA PRO A 322 -1.03 11.38 12.58
C PRO A 322 -1.07 11.64 14.09
N ASP A 323 -2.15 11.23 14.77
CA ASP A 323 -2.27 11.33 16.22
C ASP A 323 -1.62 10.17 17.00
N GLY A 324 -1.06 9.19 16.29
CA GLY A 324 -0.37 8.03 16.83
C GLY A 324 -1.28 6.96 17.45
N THR A 325 -2.60 7.04 17.27
CA THR A 325 -3.57 6.13 17.92
C THR A 325 -3.89 4.87 17.12
N GLU A 326 -3.58 4.85 15.82
CA GLU A 326 -3.84 3.71 14.95
C GLU A 326 -2.58 3.27 14.21
N ASP A 327 -2.46 1.96 14.02
CA ASP A 327 -1.45 1.35 13.15
C ASP A 327 -2.10 1.05 11.78
N TRP A 328 -1.35 1.33 10.72
CA TRP A 328 -1.78 1.20 9.33
C TRP A 328 -0.74 0.44 8.52
N ILE A 329 -1.20 -0.29 7.50
CA ILE A 329 -0.35 -0.91 6.49
C ILE A 329 -0.54 -0.19 5.16
N ALA A 330 0.56 0.15 4.50
CA ALA A 330 0.62 0.47 3.08
C ALA A 330 1.18 -0.76 2.35
N TYR A 331 0.55 -1.22 1.27
CA TYR A 331 0.96 -2.43 0.55
C TYR A 331 0.63 -2.29 -0.93
N HIS A 332 1.28 -3.06 -1.80
CA HIS A 332 0.83 -3.18 -3.18
C HIS A 332 -0.06 -4.41 -3.38
N ALA A 333 -1.01 -4.34 -4.32
CA ALA A 333 -1.76 -5.49 -4.81
C ALA A 333 -2.29 -5.28 -6.23
N LYS A 334 -2.81 -6.35 -6.85
CA LYS A 334 -3.39 -6.36 -8.20
C LYS A 334 -4.91 -6.51 -8.17
N ASN A 335 -5.56 -6.09 -9.26
CA ASN A 335 -6.99 -6.29 -9.55
C ASN A 335 -7.22 -7.33 -10.67
N THR A 336 -6.27 -8.26 -10.82
CA THR A 336 -6.34 -9.38 -11.76
C THR A 336 -5.68 -10.62 -11.15
N PRO A 337 -6.23 -11.83 -11.38
CA PRO A 337 -5.62 -13.09 -10.95
C PRO A 337 -4.49 -13.55 -11.88
N GLU A 338 -4.33 -12.90 -13.04
CA GLU A 338 -3.37 -13.30 -14.06
C GLU A 338 -1.92 -13.14 -13.58
N TYR A 339 -1.04 -13.99 -14.10
CA TYR A 339 0.39 -13.84 -13.87
C TYR A 339 0.90 -12.59 -14.57
N THR A 340 1.29 -11.57 -13.80
CA THR A 340 1.82 -10.32 -14.33
C THR A 340 2.56 -9.53 -13.24
N TYR A 341 3.67 -8.89 -13.63
CA TYR A 341 4.40 -7.94 -12.80
C TYR A 341 3.80 -6.52 -12.84
N SER A 342 2.90 -6.27 -13.79
CA SER A 342 2.18 -5.00 -13.98
C SER A 342 0.93 -4.92 -13.09
N PHE A 343 0.26 -3.77 -13.10
CA PHE A 343 -1.01 -3.52 -12.39
C PHE A 343 -0.96 -3.68 -10.86
N ARG A 344 0.24 -3.67 -10.28
CA ARG A 344 0.41 -3.45 -8.85
C ARG A 344 0.03 -1.99 -8.56
N SER A 345 -0.76 -1.80 -7.51
CA SER A 345 -1.22 -0.49 -7.07
C SER A 345 -1.02 -0.37 -5.57
N THR A 346 -0.58 0.79 -5.10
CA THR A 346 -0.40 1.09 -3.69
C THR A 346 -1.76 1.27 -3.01
N ARG A 347 -1.94 0.61 -1.88
CA ARG A 347 -3.16 0.60 -1.07
C ARG A 347 -2.80 0.81 0.39
N ALA A 348 -3.74 1.31 1.17
CA ALA A 348 -3.60 1.37 2.62
C ALA A 348 -4.87 0.91 3.34
N GLN A 349 -4.69 0.35 4.53
CA GLN A 349 -5.76 0.03 5.46
C GLN A 349 -5.28 0.01 6.92
N ARG A 350 -6.21 0.24 7.85
CA ARG A 350 -5.96 0.11 9.29
C ARG A 350 -5.73 -1.35 9.64
N ILE A 351 -4.79 -1.62 10.52
CA ILE A 351 -4.53 -2.96 11.05
C ILE A 351 -4.93 -3.06 12.53
N GLY A 352 -4.94 -4.28 13.04
CA GLY A 352 -5.25 -4.61 14.41
C GLY A 352 -4.16 -5.44 15.07
N TRP A 353 -4.48 -5.87 16.28
CA TRP A 353 -3.64 -6.71 17.12
C TRP A 353 -4.50 -7.78 17.76
N THR A 354 -4.00 -9.01 17.82
CA THR A 354 -4.66 -10.09 18.57
C THR A 354 -4.57 -9.83 20.08
N PRO A 355 -5.40 -10.47 20.92
CA PRO A 355 -5.27 -10.41 22.38
C PRO A 355 -3.89 -10.82 22.89
N GLU A 356 -3.19 -11.69 22.15
CA GLU A 356 -1.84 -12.17 22.43
C GLU A 356 -0.73 -11.21 21.97
N GLY A 357 -1.10 -10.08 21.36
CA GLY A 357 -0.15 -9.05 20.91
C GLY A 357 0.58 -9.38 19.61
N THR A 358 0.05 -10.28 18.79
CA THR A 358 0.56 -10.52 17.42
C THR A 358 -0.17 -9.61 16.42
N PRO A 359 0.47 -9.22 15.30
CA PRO A 359 -0.18 -8.39 14.28
C PRO A 359 -1.40 -9.10 13.68
N ASP A 360 -2.49 -8.36 13.52
CA ASP A 360 -3.67 -8.76 12.74
C ASP A 360 -3.85 -7.77 11.59
N LEU A 361 -3.38 -8.14 10.40
CA LEU A 361 -3.44 -7.28 9.21
C LEU A 361 -4.85 -7.22 8.60
N GLY A 362 -5.77 -8.07 9.07
CA GLY A 362 -7.09 -8.26 8.48
C GLY A 362 -7.02 -8.92 7.10
N ARG A 363 -8.04 -8.65 6.28
CA ARG A 363 -8.10 -9.07 4.86
C ARG A 363 -7.80 -7.87 3.96
N PRO A 364 -7.16 -8.07 2.80
CA PRO A 364 -6.93 -6.97 1.87
C PRO A 364 -8.25 -6.41 1.35
N LEU A 365 -8.41 -5.09 1.47
CA LEU A 365 -9.61 -4.41 1.00
C LEU A 365 -9.61 -4.27 -0.53
N ALA A 366 -10.80 -4.39 -1.12
CA ALA A 366 -11.06 -4.15 -2.53
C ALA A 366 -10.58 -2.73 -2.94
N ALA A 367 -10.20 -2.58 -4.21
CA ALA A 367 -10.11 -1.23 -4.77
C ALA A 367 -11.51 -0.58 -4.71
N GLY A 368 -11.57 0.73 -4.44
CA GLY A 368 -12.83 1.43 -4.24
C GLY A 368 -13.49 1.21 -2.87
N ALA A 369 -13.03 0.28 -2.03
CA ALA A 369 -13.60 0.11 -0.69
C ALA A 369 -13.52 1.41 0.13
N THR A 370 -14.68 1.87 0.62
CA THR A 370 -14.77 3.13 1.37
C THR A 370 -14.20 2.93 2.78
N GLN A 371 -13.17 3.70 3.10
CA GLN A 371 -12.50 3.69 4.40
C GLN A 371 -12.62 5.05 5.07
N ARG A 372 -12.64 5.10 6.40
CA ARG A 372 -12.41 6.35 7.13
C ARG A 372 -10.94 6.74 6.98
N LEU A 373 -10.67 8.04 6.93
CA LEU A 373 -9.29 8.54 7.04
C LEU A 373 -8.64 8.08 8.36
N PRO A 374 -7.30 7.96 8.42
CA PRO A 374 -6.57 7.74 9.65
C PRO A 374 -6.94 8.76 10.75
N SER A 375 -6.92 8.33 12.01
CA SER A 375 -7.22 9.24 13.11
C SER A 375 -6.23 10.41 13.17
N GLY A 376 -6.74 11.64 13.23
CA GLY A 376 -5.94 12.85 13.19
C GLY A 376 -5.42 13.25 11.80
N ASP A 377 -5.88 12.60 10.72
CA ASP A 377 -5.63 13.06 9.35
C ASP A 377 -6.01 14.55 9.20
N PRO A 378 -5.06 15.43 8.84
CA PRO A 378 -5.28 16.87 8.82
C PRO A 378 -5.97 17.37 7.56
N GLY A 379 -6.04 16.56 6.49
CA GLY A 379 -6.64 16.99 5.22
C GLY A 379 -8.09 16.51 5.05
N ALA A 380 -8.67 16.88 3.91
CA ALA A 380 -10.03 16.49 3.57
C ALA A 380 -10.09 15.09 2.93
N GLY A 381 -11.24 14.43 3.07
CA GLY A 381 -11.53 13.18 2.39
C GLY A 381 -11.92 13.39 0.93
N SER A 382 -12.11 12.28 0.21
CA SER A 382 -12.58 12.25 -1.17
C SER A 382 -14.00 11.68 -1.27
N THR A 383 -14.70 12.04 -2.35
CA THR A 383 -16.09 11.64 -2.58
C THR A 383 -16.19 10.78 -3.83
N ALA A 384 -16.75 9.58 -3.71
CA ALA A 384 -17.06 8.75 -4.88
C ALA A 384 -18.38 9.17 -5.52
N VAL A 385 -18.46 8.97 -6.84
CA VAL A 385 -19.68 9.00 -7.63
C VAL A 385 -19.78 7.65 -8.32
N ASN A 386 -20.78 6.84 -7.95
CA ASN A 386 -21.05 5.58 -8.64
C ASN A 386 -21.66 5.85 -10.02
N ASP A 387 -21.47 4.96 -10.97
CA ASP A 387 -22.18 4.90 -12.25
C ASP A 387 -23.71 4.89 -12.07
N THR A 388 -24.21 4.37 -10.95
CA THR A 388 -25.64 4.38 -10.61
C THR A 388 -26.14 5.66 -9.95
N ASP A 389 -25.26 6.59 -9.56
CA ASP A 389 -25.63 7.85 -8.88
C ASP A 389 -26.24 8.85 -9.87
N THR A 390 -27.42 8.51 -10.37
CA THR A 390 -28.19 9.30 -11.34
C THR A 390 -29.23 10.17 -10.64
N GLY A 391 -29.69 11.25 -11.29
CA GLY A 391 -30.80 12.08 -10.79
C GLY A 391 -30.45 13.55 -10.59
N ARG A 392 -30.86 14.15 -9.46
CA ARG A 392 -30.73 15.59 -9.18
C ARG A 392 -30.09 15.84 -7.82
N GLY A 393 -29.19 16.82 -7.79
CA GLY A 393 -28.47 17.23 -6.58
C GLY A 393 -27.24 16.36 -6.29
N GLY A 394 -26.25 16.94 -5.61
CA GLY A 394 -24.98 16.28 -5.29
C GLY A 394 -24.13 15.90 -6.51
N PRO A 395 -22.97 15.27 -6.25
CA PRO A 395 -22.20 14.57 -7.26
C PRO A 395 -23.03 13.46 -7.89
N ARG A 396 -23.01 13.36 -9.22
CA ARG A 396 -23.87 12.44 -9.99
C ARG A 396 -23.31 12.18 -11.38
N VAL A 397 -23.85 11.19 -12.06
CA VAL A 397 -23.60 10.93 -13.49
C VAL A 397 -24.91 10.97 -14.30
N SER A 398 -24.82 11.43 -15.54
CA SER A 398 -25.90 11.38 -16.53
C SER A 398 -25.42 10.76 -17.84
N TYR A 399 -26.29 10.04 -18.52
CA TYR A 399 -25.96 9.29 -19.73
C TYR A 399 -26.74 9.79 -20.94
N GLU A 400 -26.07 9.91 -22.09
CA GLU A 400 -26.69 10.09 -23.40
C GLU A 400 -26.24 8.97 -24.35
N GLY A 401 -27.18 8.44 -25.13
CA GLY A 401 -26.98 7.23 -25.93
C GLY A 401 -27.43 5.96 -25.22
N ASP A 402 -27.19 4.82 -25.85
CA ASP A 402 -27.63 3.49 -25.44
C ASP A 402 -26.58 2.88 -24.49
N TRP A 403 -26.67 3.26 -23.21
CA TRP A 403 -25.89 2.67 -22.13
C TRP A 403 -26.61 1.47 -21.53
N THR A 404 -25.86 0.40 -21.30
CA THR A 404 -26.35 -0.81 -20.63
C THR A 404 -25.81 -0.84 -19.21
N THR A 405 -26.69 -1.06 -18.23
CA THR A 405 -26.30 -1.37 -16.85
C THR A 405 -25.88 -2.83 -16.75
N GLY A 406 -24.69 -3.09 -16.22
CA GLY A 406 -24.17 -4.40 -15.86
C GLY A 406 -24.14 -4.61 -14.35
N ASP A 407 -24.34 -5.87 -13.93
CA ASP A 407 -24.32 -6.31 -12.53
C ASP A 407 -23.42 -7.53 -12.31
N ARG A 408 -22.52 -7.80 -13.27
CA ARG A 408 -21.77 -9.06 -13.37
C ARG A 408 -20.28 -8.92 -13.26
N CYS A 409 -19.75 -7.71 -13.15
CA CYS A 409 -18.32 -7.52 -13.02
C CYS A 409 -17.80 -7.84 -11.61
N GLY A 410 -18.68 -7.97 -10.61
CA GLY A 410 -18.34 -8.49 -9.29
C GLY A 410 -17.22 -7.68 -8.65
N ALA A 411 -16.20 -8.34 -8.10
CA ALA A 411 -15.10 -7.66 -7.42
C ALA A 411 -14.16 -6.84 -8.34
N HIS A 412 -14.41 -6.84 -9.67
CA HIS A 412 -13.69 -5.97 -10.60
C HIS A 412 -14.31 -4.58 -10.75
N CYS A 413 -15.49 -4.35 -10.18
CA CYS A 413 -16.11 -3.03 -10.15
C CYS A 413 -16.44 -2.55 -8.75
N PHE A 414 -16.54 -1.24 -8.60
CA PHE A 414 -17.11 -0.64 -7.41
C PHE A 414 -18.58 -1.06 -7.27
N HIS A 415 -18.96 -1.50 -6.07
CA HIS A 415 -20.30 -2.05 -5.77
C HIS A 415 -20.77 -3.26 -6.61
N GLY A 416 -19.94 -3.75 -7.53
CA GLY A 416 -20.22 -4.92 -8.37
C GLY A 416 -21.06 -4.62 -9.62
N ASP A 417 -21.31 -3.35 -9.91
CA ASP A 417 -22.03 -2.87 -11.08
C ASP A 417 -21.15 -1.99 -11.99
N ASP A 418 -21.58 -1.83 -13.25
CA ASP A 418 -20.99 -0.91 -14.21
C ASP A 418 -22.04 -0.40 -15.22
N HIS A 419 -21.72 0.68 -15.93
CA HIS A 419 -22.44 1.07 -17.15
C HIS A 419 -21.49 1.01 -18.34
N TYR A 420 -21.93 0.38 -19.43
CA TYR A 420 -21.09 0.21 -20.61
C TYR A 420 -21.84 0.39 -21.92
N THR A 421 -21.10 0.77 -22.97
CA THR A 421 -21.61 0.88 -24.33
C THR A 421 -20.47 0.83 -25.35
N ALA A 422 -20.77 0.39 -26.58
CA ALA A 422 -19.88 0.52 -27.74
C ALA A 422 -20.39 1.57 -28.74
N GLN A 423 -21.47 2.30 -28.41
CA GLN A 423 -22.05 3.27 -29.32
C GLN A 423 -21.14 4.50 -29.47
N ALA A 424 -20.62 4.70 -30.67
CA ALA A 424 -19.88 5.90 -31.03
C ALA A 424 -20.69 7.18 -30.72
N GLY A 425 -20.08 8.11 -29.99
CA GLY A 425 -20.68 9.38 -29.59
C GLY A 425 -21.58 9.31 -28.35
N ALA A 426 -21.80 8.14 -27.76
CA ALA A 426 -22.47 8.04 -26.45
C ALA A 426 -21.62 8.70 -25.36
N THR A 427 -22.27 9.32 -24.39
CA THR A 427 -21.60 10.08 -23.33
C THR A 427 -22.05 9.69 -21.93
N ALA A 428 -21.11 9.77 -20.99
CA ALA A 428 -21.37 9.77 -19.55
C ALA A 428 -20.80 11.07 -18.98
N THR A 429 -21.64 11.91 -18.38
CA THR A 429 -21.26 13.20 -17.81
C THR A 429 -21.36 13.17 -16.30
N TYR A 430 -20.22 13.24 -15.64
CA TYR A 430 -20.12 13.46 -14.20
C TYR A 430 -20.31 14.93 -13.88
N HIS A 431 -21.17 15.22 -12.91
CA HIS A 431 -21.31 16.54 -12.31
C HIS A 431 -20.77 16.45 -10.89
N PHE A 432 -19.88 17.37 -10.49
CA PHE A 432 -19.23 17.30 -9.19
C PHE A 432 -18.89 18.68 -8.64
N THR A 433 -18.59 18.73 -7.34
CA THR A 433 -18.03 19.91 -6.68
C THR A 433 -16.69 19.54 -6.08
N GLY A 434 -15.61 20.20 -6.49
CA GLY A 434 -14.26 19.87 -6.07
C GLY A 434 -13.22 20.65 -6.88
N SER A 435 -11.97 20.19 -6.85
CA SER A 435 -10.86 20.75 -7.64
C SER A 435 -10.25 19.71 -8.60
N ARG A 436 -10.59 18.42 -8.43
CA ARG A 436 -10.08 17.36 -9.28
C ARG A 436 -11.03 16.16 -9.31
N ILE A 437 -11.01 15.42 -10.41
CA ILE A 437 -11.80 14.18 -10.57
C ILE A 437 -10.96 13.11 -11.26
N ALA A 438 -11.04 11.87 -10.77
CA ALA A 438 -10.49 10.69 -11.42
C ALA A 438 -11.64 9.75 -11.84
N VAL A 439 -11.58 9.18 -13.04
CA VAL A 439 -12.54 8.18 -13.52
C VAL A 439 -11.89 6.81 -13.50
N TYR A 440 -12.65 5.83 -13.03
CA TYR A 440 -12.29 4.43 -12.93
C TYR A 440 -13.22 3.58 -13.79
N GLY A 441 -12.67 2.50 -14.34
CA GLY A 441 -13.38 1.48 -15.11
C GLY A 441 -12.56 0.22 -15.22
N SER A 442 -13.02 -0.75 -16.01
CA SER A 442 -12.24 -1.96 -16.27
C SER A 442 -11.51 -1.88 -17.61
N LEU A 443 -10.37 -2.56 -17.68
CA LEU A 443 -9.74 -2.91 -18.94
C LEU A 443 -10.10 -4.33 -19.31
N ASP A 444 -10.41 -4.61 -20.58
CA ASP A 444 -10.71 -5.97 -21.05
C ASP A 444 -10.46 -6.14 -22.58
N THR A 445 -10.64 -7.36 -23.05
CA THR A 445 -10.32 -7.83 -24.41
C THR A 445 -11.23 -7.29 -25.51
N ASP A 446 -12.37 -6.72 -25.16
CA ASP A 446 -13.39 -6.15 -26.05
C ASP A 446 -13.51 -4.63 -25.94
N HIS A 447 -12.66 -3.99 -25.13
CA HIS A 447 -12.77 -2.57 -24.88
C HIS A 447 -12.13 -1.69 -25.97
N GLY A 448 -12.68 -0.49 -26.15
CA GLY A 448 -12.32 0.50 -27.17
C GLY A 448 -11.60 1.72 -26.61
N TYR A 449 -11.85 2.87 -27.23
CA TYR A 449 -11.33 4.16 -26.79
C TYR A 449 -12.42 5.11 -26.31
N ALA A 450 -12.07 5.96 -25.34
CA ALA A 450 -12.88 7.10 -24.93
C ALA A 450 -12.05 8.39 -24.90
N THR A 451 -12.71 9.54 -25.07
CA THR A 451 -12.12 10.86 -24.79
C THR A 451 -12.80 11.52 -23.60
N PHE A 452 -12.09 12.45 -22.95
CA PHE A 452 -12.56 13.13 -21.75
C PHE A 452 -12.51 14.65 -21.94
N SER A 453 -13.57 15.35 -21.58
CA SER A 453 -13.64 16.81 -21.63
C SER A 453 -14.12 17.37 -20.29
N VAL A 454 -13.42 18.39 -19.77
CA VAL A 454 -13.80 19.10 -18.55
C VAL A 454 -14.45 20.43 -18.93
N ASP A 455 -15.62 20.73 -18.35
CA ASP A 455 -16.35 21.99 -18.50
C ASP A 455 -16.60 22.42 -19.95
N GLY A 456 -16.82 21.44 -20.84
CA GLY A 456 -17.03 21.66 -22.27
C GLY A 456 -15.77 22.13 -23.02
N GLY A 457 -14.60 22.01 -22.39
CA GLY A 457 -13.30 22.24 -23.01
C GLY A 457 -12.96 21.23 -24.11
N PRO A 458 -11.80 21.37 -24.76
CA PRO A 458 -11.37 20.40 -25.78
C PRO A 458 -11.26 18.99 -25.20
N PRO A 459 -11.63 17.94 -25.96
CA PRO A 459 -11.45 16.57 -25.53
C PRO A 459 -9.96 16.23 -25.39
N SER A 460 -9.65 15.33 -24.47
CA SER A 460 -8.33 14.69 -24.37
C SER A 460 -8.01 13.89 -25.63
N GLU A 461 -6.75 13.48 -25.76
CA GLU A 461 -6.42 12.37 -26.64
C GLU A 461 -7.21 11.10 -26.26
N PRO A 462 -7.53 10.22 -27.23
CA PRO A 462 -8.23 8.97 -26.95
C PRO A 462 -7.46 8.08 -25.98
N VAL A 463 -8.12 7.65 -24.91
CA VAL A 463 -7.59 6.73 -23.91
C VAL A 463 -8.11 5.32 -24.21
N SER A 464 -7.20 4.35 -24.28
CA SER A 464 -7.52 2.95 -24.50
C SER A 464 -8.03 2.31 -23.21
N TYR A 465 -9.15 1.60 -23.30
CA TYR A 465 -9.64 0.70 -22.26
C TYR A 465 -9.27 -0.77 -22.56
N HIS A 466 -8.61 -1.04 -23.68
CA HIS A 466 -8.26 -2.41 -24.05
C HIS A 466 -7.11 -2.98 -23.23
N HIS A 467 -7.25 -4.24 -22.81
CA HIS A 467 -6.16 -5.08 -22.35
C HIS A 467 -6.38 -6.56 -22.73
N PRO A 468 -5.35 -7.38 -23.01
CA PRO A 468 -5.50 -8.79 -23.37
C PRO A 468 -6.15 -9.71 -22.30
N PHE A 469 -6.41 -9.18 -21.12
CA PHE A 469 -7.13 -9.84 -20.04
C PHE A 469 -7.75 -8.77 -19.13
N ARG A 470 -8.76 -9.17 -18.36
CA ARG A 470 -9.50 -8.25 -17.49
C ARG A 470 -8.64 -7.71 -16.35
N VAL A 471 -8.71 -6.40 -16.15
CA VAL A 471 -8.17 -5.69 -14.97
C VAL A 471 -9.23 -4.72 -14.48
N GLY A 472 -9.74 -4.91 -13.26
CA GLY A 472 -10.79 -4.08 -12.68
C GLY A 472 -10.27 -2.81 -11.99
N GLU A 473 -11.17 -1.86 -11.71
CA GLU A 473 -10.90 -0.64 -10.91
C GLU A 473 -9.63 0.13 -11.36
N GLN A 474 -9.44 0.30 -12.67
CA GLN A 474 -8.30 1.01 -13.24
C GLN A 474 -8.63 2.50 -13.42
N ARG A 475 -7.73 3.38 -12.97
CA ARG A 475 -7.83 4.82 -13.22
C ARG A 475 -7.55 5.09 -14.70
N VAL A 476 -8.61 5.36 -15.45
CA VAL A 476 -8.56 5.62 -16.89
C VAL A 476 -8.35 7.09 -17.21
N TYR A 477 -8.74 7.99 -16.29
CA TYR A 477 -8.51 9.42 -16.45
C TYR A 477 -8.33 10.12 -15.11
N LEU A 478 -7.52 11.17 -15.11
CA LEU A 478 -7.39 12.14 -14.02
C LEU A 478 -7.46 13.53 -14.65
N SER A 479 -8.36 14.38 -14.16
CA SER A 479 -8.45 15.75 -14.65
C SER A 479 -7.18 16.55 -14.31
N PRO A 480 -6.89 17.63 -15.06
CA PRO A 480 -6.07 18.71 -14.55
C PRO A 480 -6.60 19.22 -13.21
N GLU A 481 -5.77 19.96 -12.49
CA GLU A 481 -6.24 20.74 -11.34
C GLU A 481 -7.19 21.85 -11.80
N LEU A 482 -8.33 21.96 -11.13
CA LEU A 482 -9.40 22.91 -11.40
C LEU A 482 -9.51 23.89 -10.22
N GLY A 483 -10.12 25.05 -10.47
CA GLY A 483 -10.51 25.92 -9.36
C GLY A 483 -11.53 25.22 -8.44
N PRO A 484 -11.66 25.60 -7.16
CA PRO A 484 -12.73 25.07 -6.33
C PRO A 484 -14.10 25.49 -6.90
N GLY A 485 -14.98 24.53 -7.16
CA GLY A 485 -16.31 24.87 -7.64
C GLY A 485 -17.11 23.69 -8.17
N GLU A 486 -18.24 24.01 -8.80
CA GLU A 486 -19.01 23.04 -9.58
C GLU A 486 -18.37 22.86 -10.96
N HIS A 487 -18.23 21.60 -11.36
CA HIS A 487 -17.59 21.21 -12.61
C HIS A 487 -18.36 20.07 -13.28
N THR A 488 -18.05 19.86 -14.55
CA THR A 488 -18.48 18.70 -15.32
C THR A 488 -17.30 17.99 -15.97
N LEU A 489 -17.33 16.66 -15.99
CA LEU A 489 -16.44 15.83 -16.78
C LEU A 489 -17.29 14.94 -17.69
N THR A 490 -17.12 15.06 -18.99
CA THR A 490 -17.80 14.24 -19.99
C THR A 490 -16.85 13.20 -20.58
N VAL A 491 -17.20 11.93 -20.41
CA VAL A 491 -16.61 10.78 -21.11
C VAL A 491 -17.37 10.59 -22.42
N THR A 492 -16.68 10.47 -23.55
CA THR A 492 -17.29 10.22 -24.87
C THR A 492 -16.69 8.97 -25.51
N VAL A 493 -17.53 8.00 -25.85
CA VAL A 493 -17.13 6.76 -26.54
C VAL A 493 -16.79 7.08 -27.99
N THR A 494 -15.58 6.75 -28.45
CA THR A 494 -15.20 7.08 -29.84
C THR A 494 -15.81 6.13 -30.86
N GLY A 495 -16.09 4.88 -30.45
CA GLY A 495 -16.46 3.77 -31.33
C GLY A 495 -15.28 3.16 -32.08
N ASP A 496 -14.07 3.68 -31.88
CA ASP A 496 -12.84 3.08 -32.38
C ASP A 496 -12.33 2.03 -31.40
N ARG A 497 -11.56 1.07 -31.92
CA ARG A 497 -10.94 0.02 -31.11
C ARG A 497 -9.46 -0.19 -31.43
N PRO A 498 -8.63 -0.50 -30.42
CA PRO A 498 -7.24 -0.88 -30.64
C PRO A 498 -7.11 -2.17 -31.46
N ALA A 499 -5.95 -2.37 -32.07
CA ALA A 499 -5.61 -3.67 -32.66
C ALA A 499 -5.61 -4.76 -31.57
N GLY A 500 -6.30 -5.87 -31.82
CA GLY A 500 -6.45 -6.97 -30.85
C GLY A 500 -7.74 -6.92 -30.03
N SER A 501 -8.41 -5.77 -29.94
CA SER A 501 -9.71 -5.69 -29.28
C SER A 501 -10.81 -6.34 -30.10
N SER A 502 -11.74 -7.05 -29.46
CA SER A 502 -12.86 -7.71 -30.15
C SER A 502 -14.06 -6.80 -30.41
N ASP A 503 -14.18 -5.67 -29.70
CA ASP A 503 -15.23 -4.67 -29.85
C ASP A 503 -14.68 -3.26 -29.48
N ALA A 504 -15.53 -2.25 -29.36
CA ALA A 504 -15.19 -0.88 -28.96
C ALA A 504 -15.85 -0.47 -27.63
N ILE A 505 -16.04 -1.43 -26.72
CA ILE A 505 -16.77 -1.19 -25.46
C ILE A 505 -16.00 -0.21 -24.56
N VAL A 506 -16.71 0.75 -23.98
CA VAL A 506 -16.22 1.58 -22.90
C VAL A 506 -17.11 1.31 -21.69
N THR A 507 -16.48 1.07 -20.54
CA THR A 507 -17.12 0.93 -19.24
C THR A 507 -16.88 2.20 -18.43
N VAL A 508 -17.88 2.59 -17.63
CA VAL A 508 -17.70 3.54 -16.53
C VAL A 508 -18.21 2.87 -15.26
N ASP A 509 -17.44 3.00 -14.19
CA ASP A 509 -17.68 2.31 -12.93
C ASP A 509 -17.87 3.33 -11.81
N ARG A 510 -16.79 3.99 -11.38
CA ARG A 510 -16.89 5.12 -10.47
C ARG A 510 -16.02 6.29 -10.88
N ALA A 511 -16.35 7.46 -10.36
CA ALA A 511 -15.42 8.58 -10.29
C ALA A 511 -15.06 8.89 -8.83
N GLU A 512 -13.84 9.36 -8.58
CA GLU A 512 -13.43 9.92 -7.31
C GLU A 512 -13.20 11.43 -7.46
N VAL A 513 -13.86 12.21 -6.62
CA VAL A 513 -13.79 13.67 -6.58
C VAL A 513 -12.95 14.09 -5.39
N TYR A 514 -11.99 14.96 -5.64
CA TYR A 514 -11.06 15.46 -4.65
C TYR A 514 -11.37 16.94 -4.33
N PRO A 515 -11.26 17.32 -3.04
CA PRO A 515 -11.43 18.70 -2.60
C PRO A 515 -10.24 19.56 -3.05
N ALA A 516 -10.41 20.87 -2.98
CA ALA A 516 -9.28 21.79 -3.15
C ALA A 516 -8.20 21.53 -2.09
N PRO A 517 -6.91 21.64 -2.45
CA PRO A 517 -5.79 21.45 -1.54
C PRO A 517 -5.83 22.33 -0.28
#